data_AF-A0A946MD68-F1
#
_entry.id   AF-A0A946MD68-F1
#
_cell.length_a   1.000
_cell.length_b   1.000
_cell.length_c   1.000
_cell.angle_alpha   90.00
_cell.angle_beta   90.00
_cell.angle_gamma   90.00
#
_symmetry.space_group_name_H-M   'P 1'
#
loop_
_entity.id
_entity.type
_entity.pdbx_description
1 polymer ?
#
loop_
_entity_poly.entity_id
_entity_poly.type
_entity_poly.pdbx_seq_one_letter_code
_entity_poly.pdbx_strand_id
1 'polypeptide(L)'
;MSKKLIGIIYFQGGAGGALTRILQSHKEVYWTTDWLNHNDPDITDPIQFPNNPITLRRENPDMGLPDSYYLQSAHGMSHHSFRMIVPYVNKFIKDGCSKIFFYDALRDIDIICKGTCPQKNYIYCYASNIFLNKRYSTIFEEDFIKSQIDTVNRNHPMYIQQANYVVNIENLLNTDYYIFEEEYNKLITKFNLTTNISSVRAFILSWIERQSLDPTKHINY
;
A
#
# COMPACT_ATOMS: atom_id res chain seq x y z
N MET A 1 22.07 -1.70 14.53
CA MET A 1 21.44 -2.26 13.30
C MET A 1 21.38 -1.16 12.28
N SER A 2 21.76 -1.42 11.02
CA SER A 2 21.68 -0.41 9.95
C SER A 2 20.23 -0.13 9.59
N LYS A 3 19.86 1.15 9.48
CA LYS A 3 18.53 1.58 9.02
C LYS A 3 18.34 1.18 7.56
N LYS A 4 17.18 0.66 7.22
CA LYS A 4 16.82 0.22 5.86
C LYS A 4 15.70 1.09 5.30
N LEU A 5 15.89 1.56 4.08
CA LEU A 5 14.83 2.15 3.28
C LEU A 5 14.41 1.13 2.22
N ILE A 6 13.11 0.88 2.05
CA ILE A 6 12.59 -0.14 1.14
C ILE A 6 11.39 0.41 0.39
N GLY A 7 11.45 0.39 -0.95
CA GLY A 7 10.31 0.79 -1.79
C GLY A 7 9.36 -0.38 -2.05
N ILE A 8 8.05 -0.11 -2.06
CA ILE A 8 7.01 -1.08 -2.37
C ILE A 8 6.50 -0.77 -3.77
N ILE A 9 6.88 -1.58 -4.75
CA ILE A 9 6.36 -1.47 -6.12
C ILE A 9 5.07 -2.29 -6.22
N TYR A 10 4.09 -1.75 -6.91
CA TYR A 10 2.78 -2.37 -7.13
C TYR A 10 2.04 -1.67 -8.26
N PHE A 11 1.02 -2.32 -8.81
CA PHE A 11 0.10 -1.68 -9.74
C PHE A 11 -1.01 -0.97 -8.98
N GLN A 12 -1.53 0.13 -9.52
CA GLN A 12 -2.76 0.72 -8.99
C GLN A 12 -3.84 -0.36 -8.88
N GLY A 13 -4.70 -0.32 -7.86
CA GLY A 13 -5.67 -1.41 -7.60
C GLY A 13 -5.06 -2.72 -7.05
N GLY A 14 -3.74 -2.90 -7.04
CA GLY A 14 -3.04 -4.09 -6.52
C GLY A 14 -2.87 -4.14 -5.00
N ALA A 15 -3.61 -3.31 -4.26
CA ALA A 15 -3.60 -3.25 -2.79
C ALA A 15 -2.22 -3.01 -2.11
N GLY A 16 -1.24 -2.46 -2.84
CA GLY A 16 0.08 -2.16 -2.27
C GLY A 16 0.04 -1.13 -1.13
N GLY A 17 -0.86 -0.15 -1.18
CA GLY A 17 -1.08 0.77 -0.05
C GLY A 17 -1.48 0.05 1.25
N ALA A 18 -2.32 -1.00 1.15
CA ALA A 18 -2.67 -1.82 2.29
C ALA A 18 -1.45 -2.58 2.83
N LEU A 19 -0.61 -3.15 1.95
CA LEU A 19 0.66 -3.77 2.34
C LEU A 19 1.59 -2.77 3.04
N THR A 20 1.69 -1.54 2.53
CA THR A 20 2.50 -0.47 3.13
C THR A 20 2.06 -0.16 4.55
N ARG A 21 0.75 0.03 4.78
CA ARG A 21 0.19 0.26 6.12
C ARG A 21 0.41 -0.93 7.06
N ILE A 22 0.20 -2.17 6.57
CA ILE A 22 0.47 -3.39 7.34
C ILE A 22 1.92 -3.40 7.81
N LEU A 23 2.89 -3.19 6.91
CA LEU A 23 4.30 -3.16 7.28
C LEU A 23 4.61 -2.03 8.27
N GLN A 24 4.06 -0.83 8.03
CA GLN A 24 4.22 0.33 8.90
C GLN A 24 3.64 0.15 10.31
N SER A 25 2.68 -0.76 10.51
CA SER A 25 2.10 -1.03 11.84
C SER A 25 3.03 -1.76 12.82
N HIS A 26 4.18 -2.23 12.35
CA HIS A 26 5.14 -2.95 13.18
C HIS A 26 6.07 -1.96 13.89
N LYS A 27 6.35 -2.19 15.18
CA LYS A 27 7.14 -1.26 16.02
C LYS A 27 8.56 -0.98 15.50
N GLU A 28 9.11 -1.85 14.66
CA GLU A 28 10.41 -1.67 14.03
C GLU A 28 10.36 -0.73 12.81
N VAL A 29 9.18 -0.31 12.38
CA VAL A 29 8.96 0.42 11.13
C VAL A 29 8.56 1.85 11.40
N TYR A 30 9.23 2.77 10.71
CA TYR A 30 8.94 4.19 10.77
C TYR A 30 7.68 4.51 9.97
N TRP A 31 6.78 5.28 10.57
CA TRP A 31 5.60 5.84 9.91
C TRP A 31 5.22 7.18 10.54
N THR A 32 4.30 7.91 9.91
CA THR A 32 3.75 9.16 10.44
C THR A 32 2.30 9.34 9.99
N THR A 33 1.50 9.99 10.82
CA THR A 33 0.06 10.22 10.60
C THR A 33 -0.24 11.03 9.35
N ASP A 34 0.66 11.92 8.93
CA ASP A 34 0.51 12.73 7.71
C ASP A 34 0.37 11.89 6.44
N TRP A 35 0.79 10.63 6.48
CA TRP A 35 0.66 9.70 5.38
C TRP A 35 -0.69 9.05 5.29
N LEU A 36 -1.61 9.19 6.24
CA LEU A 36 -2.90 8.54 6.09
C LEU A 36 -3.80 9.34 5.14
N ASN A 37 -4.63 8.64 4.37
CA ASN A 37 -5.64 9.24 3.48
C ASN A 37 -6.85 9.78 4.25
N HIS A 38 -6.67 10.21 5.50
CA HIS A 38 -7.70 10.85 6.30
C HIS A 38 -7.12 11.80 7.36
N ASN A 39 -7.96 12.70 7.85
CA ASN A 39 -7.66 13.76 8.83
C ASN A 39 -8.13 13.41 10.25
N ASP A 40 -8.23 12.13 10.61
CA ASP A 40 -8.69 11.76 11.95
C ASP A 40 -7.58 12.08 12.98
N PRO A 41 -7.81 12.99 13.95
CA PRO A 41 -6.77 13.43 14.88
C PRO A 41 -6.43 12.36 15.93
N ASP A 42 -7.29 11.35 16.11
CA ASP A 42 -7.16 10.34 17.16
C ASP A 42 -6.37 9.10 16.69
N ILE A 43 -5.81 9.13 15.47
CA ILE A 43 -5.08 8.00 14.91
C ILE A 43 -3.75 7.79 15.64
N THR A 44 -3.54 6.56 16.09
CA THR A 44 -2.30 6.13 16.75
C THR A 44 -1.59 5.01 16.02
N ASP A 45 -2.18 4.45 14.97
CA ASP A 45 -1.67 3.27 14.26
C ASP A 45 -1.98 3.37 12.76
N PRO A 46 -1.03 3.05 11.86
CA PRO A 46 -1.24 3.19 10.43
C PRO A 46 -2.30 2.22 9.92
N ILE A 47 -2.68 1.15 10.61
CA ILE A 47 -3.78 0.25 10.18
C ILE A 47 -5.14 0.59 10.81
N GLN A 48 -5.29 1.77 11.42
CA GLN A 48 -6.61 2.29 11.82
C GLN A 48 -7.33 2.95 10.64
N PHE A 49 -8.59 2.60 10.44
CA PHE A 49 -9.46 3.35 9.54
C PHE A 49 -10.08 4.55 10.26
N PRO A 50 -10.46 5.63 9.54
CA PRO A 50 -11.14 6.76 10.18
C PRO A 50 -12.48 6.32 10.76
N ASN A 51 -12.82 6.85 11.93
CA ASN A 51 -14.13 6.64 12.56
C ASN A 51 -15.27 7.28 11.75
N ASN A 52 -14.97 8.34 10.99
CA ASN A 52 -15.93 9.05 10.15
C ASN A 52 -15.44 9.16 8.68
N PRO A 53 -16.20 8.64 7.69
CA PRO A 53 -15.87 8.74 6.26
C PRO A 53 -15.63 10.15 5.73
N ILE A 54 -16.23 11.18 6.35
CA ILE A 54 -16.04 12.60 5.96
C ILE A 54 -14.58 13.04 6.11
N THR A 55 -13.79 12.35 6.95
CA THR A 55 -12.39 12.70 7.19
C THR A 55 -11.43 12.24 6.09
N LEU A 56 -11.91 11.48 5.10
CA LEU A 56 -11.08 11.02 3.98
C LEU A 56 -10.51 12.19 3.17
N ARG A 57 -9.22 12.10 2.84
CA ARG A 57 -8.50 13.06 2.00
C ARG A 57 -8.58 12.62 0.54
N ARG A 58 -8.96 13.55 -0.33
CA ARG A 58 -8.83 13.40 -1.79
C ARG A 58 -7.44 13.85 -2.24
N GLU A 59 -6.74 13.10 -3.10
CA GLU A 59 -5.46 13.56 -3.65
C GLU A 59 -5.67 14.43 -4.90
N ASN A 60 -4.74 15.36 -5.14
CA ASN A 60 -4.70 16.17 -6.35
C ASN A 60 -3.45 15.75 -7.16
N PRO A 61 -3.55 15.38 -8.46
CA PRO A 61 -4.70 15.46 -9.35
C PRO A 61 -5.34 14.09 -9.57
N ASP A 62 -6.12 13.59 -8.62
CA ASP A 62 -6.95 12.40 -8.86
C ASP A 62 -8.20 12.76 -9.69
N MET A 63 -8.06 13.71 -10.63
CA MET A 63 -9.13 14.11 -11.53
C MET A 63 -9.62 12.87 -12.28
N GLY A 64 -10.84 12.43 -11.95
CA GLY A 64 -11.48 11.26 -12.55
C GLY A 64 -11.70 10.06 -11.61
N LEU A 65 -11.22 10.09 -10.36
CA LEU A 65 -11.56 9.05 -9.39
C LEU A 65 -12.89 9.37 -8.68
N PRO A 66 -13.87 8.46 -8.69
CA PRO A 66 -15.11 8.65 -7.94
C PRO A 66 -14.85 8.63 -6.43
N ASP A 67 -15.69 9.29 -5.63
CA ASP A 67 -15.55 9.32 -4.16
C ASP A 67 -15.51 7.93 -3.51
N SER A 68 -16.14 6.97 -4.17
CA SER A 68 -16.09 5.54 -3.85
C SER A 68 -14.68 4.99 -3.68
N TYR A 69 -13.74 5.51 -4.47
CA TYR A 69 -12.35 5.10 -4.43
C TYR A 69 -11.73 5.36 -3.06
N TYR A 70 -12.01 6.52 -2.46
CA TYR A 70 -11.40 6.91 -1.19
C TYR A 70 -11.97 6.15 0.00
N LEU A 71 -13.24 5.73 -0.05
CA LEU A 71 -13.82 4.81 0.94
C LEU A 71 -13.06 3.47 1.00
N GLN A 72 -12.66 3.01 -0.19
CA GLN A 72 -12.02 1.73 -0.44
C GLN A 72 -10.50 1.79 -0.28
N SER A 73 -9.91 2.98 -0.42
CA SER A 73 -8.47 3.16 -0.44
C SER A 73 -7.85 3.00 0.95
N ALA A 74 -6.70 2.34 0.96
CA ALA A 74 -5.80 2.27 2.10
C ALA A 74 -4.38 2.72 1.71
N HIS A 75 -4.22 3.55 0.67
CA HIS A 75 -2.92 4.13 0.39
C HIS A 75 -2.60 5.28 1.35
N GLY A 76 -1.33 5.68 1.34
CA GLY A 76 -0.90 6.86 2.07
C GLY A 76 -0.64 8.09 1.20
N MET A 77 -0.92 9.27 1.73
CA MET A 77 -0.71 10.56 1.06
C MET A 77 0.79 10.89 1.00
N SER A 78 1.26 11.31 -0.17
CA SER A 78 2.59 11.93 -0.39
C SER A 78 3.84 11.09 -0.07
N HIS A 79 3.79 9.79 -0.35
CA HIS A 79 4.95 8.89 -0.24
C HIS A 79 5.10 7.93 -1.42
N HIS A 80 4.57 8.28 -2.60
CA HIS A 80 4.56 7.44 -3.82
C HIS A 80 5.84 7.50 -4.68
N SER A 81 6.93 8.10 -4.16
CA SER A 81 8.25 8.09 -4.79
C SER A 81 9.36 8.42 -3.80
N PHE A 82 10.59 8.02 -4.13
CA PHE A 82 11.80 8.34 -3.36
C PHE A 82 11.94 9.85 -3.13
N ARG A 83 11.68 10.67 -4.16
CA ARG A 83 11.83 12.14 -4.05
C ARG A 83 10.88 12.75 -3.03
N MET A 84 9.68 12.20 -2.91
CA MET A 84 8.67 12.72 -1.98
C MET A 84 8.91 12.30 -0.54
N ILE A 85 9.61 11.19 -0.32
CA ILE A 85 9.94 10.76 1.04
C ILE A 85 11.20 11.42 1.61
N VAL A 86 11.98 12.17 0.82
CA VAL A 86 13.23 12.81 1.28
C VAL A 86 13.08 13.59 2.59
N PRO A 87 12.02 14.42 2.79
CA PRO A 87 11.82 15.12 4.07
C PRO A 87 11.67 14.17 5.26
N TYR A 88 11.09 12.99 5.04
CA TYR A 88 10.84 11.98 6.07
C TYR A 88 12.04 11.07 6.29
N VAL A 89 12.90 10.85 5.29
CA VAL A 89 14.16 10.11 5.45
C VAL A 89 15.02 10.75 6.53
N ASN A 90 15.08 12.09 6.59
CA ASN A 90 15.82 12.80 7.63
C ASN A 90 15.24 12.58 9.03
N LYS A 91 13.91 12.52 9.15
CA LYS A 91 13.23 12.21 10.43
C LYS A 91 13.49 10.74 10.82
N PHE A 92 13.34 9.83 9.87
CA PHE A 92 13.64 8.42 10.05
C PHE A 92 15.08 8.19 10.50
N ILE A 93 16.08 8.85 9.90
CA ILE A 93 17.49 8.69 10.31
C ILE A 93 17.73 9.10 11.76
N LYS A 94 17.03 10.13 12.24
CA LYS A 94 17.13 10.63 13.62
C LYS A 94 16.31 9.83 14.62
N ASP A 95 15.31 9.08 14.17
CA ASP A 95 14.49 8.24 15.03
C ASP A 95 15.30 7.09 15.63
N GLY A 96 15.36 6.99 16.96
CA GLY A 96 16.19 5.99 17.64
C GLY A 96 15.58 4.59 17.68
N CYS A 97 14.28 4.46 17.42
CA CYS A 97 13.51 3.23 17.64
C CYS A 97 13.35 2.39 16.38
N SER A 98 13.04 3.04 15.25
CA SER A 98 12.71 2.38 13.99
C SER A 98 13.96 1.92 13.25
N LYS A 99 13.85 0.79 12.58
CA LYS A 99 14.91 0.13 11.82
C LYS A 99 14.64 0.13 10.32
N ILE A 100 13.38 0.17 9.92
CA ILE A 100 12.96 0.08 8.51
C ILE A 100 12.01 1.24 8.20
N PHE A 101 12.10 1.76 6.99
CA PHE A 101 11.15 2.69 6.42
C PHE A 101 10.67 2.11 5.08
N PHE A 102 9.41 1.68 5.04
CA PHE A 102 8.71 1.30 3.81
C PHE A 102 7.94 2.48 3.23
N TYR A 103 7.96 2.63 1.91
CA TYR A 103 7.21 3.66 1.20
C TYR A 103 6.64 3.14 -0.13
N ASP A 104 5.62 3.80 -0.63
CA ASP A 104 5.02 3.48 -1.93
C ASP A 104 5.96 3.89 -3.06
N ALA A 105 6.42 2.96 -3.88
CA ALA A 105 7.37 3.23 -4.97
C ALA A 105 6.67 3.33 -6.35
N LEU A 106 5.40 3.75 -6.37
CA LEU A 106 4.55 3.78 -7.57
C LEU A 106 5.14 4.61 -8.72
N ARG A 107 5.71 5.78 -8.42
CA ARG A 107 6.35 6.66 -9.43
C ARG A 107 7.85 6.47 -9.54
N ASP A 108 8.44 5.55 -8.76
CA ASP A 108 9.86 5.24 -8.90
C ASP A 108 10.10 4.35 -10.12
N ILE A 109 9.12 3.58 -10.57
CA ILE A 109 9.23 2.63 -11.70
C ILE A 109 9.83 3.28 -12.95
N ASP A 110 9.33 4.43 -13.38
CA ASP A 110 9.87 5.13 -14.56
C ASP A 110 11.34 5.53 -14.38
N ILE A 111 11.77 5.77 -13.15
CA ILE A 111 13.12 6.19 -12.76
C ILE A 111 14.02 4.95 -12.56
N ILE A 112 13.45 3.84 -12.06
CA ILE A 112 14.09 2.52 -11.94
C ILE A 112 14.46 2.02 -13.34
N CYS A 113 13.54 2.09 -14.32
CA CYS A 113 13.81 1.72 -15.72
C CYS A 113 14.95 2.55 -16.32
N LYS A 114 15.07 3.82 -15.92
CA LYS A 114 16.14 4.73 -16.37
C LYS A 114 17.44 4.55 -15.59
N GLY A 115 17.48 3.68 -14.57
CA GLY A 115 18.65 3.45 -13.72
C GLY A 115 19.02 4.60 -12.78
N THR A 116 18.21 5.66 -12.73
CA THR A 116 18.54 6.91 -12.02
C THR A 116 18.01 6.98 -10.59
N CYS A 117 17.24 5.97 -10.15
CA CYS A 117 16.71 5.95 -8.79
C CYS A 117 17.82 5.61 -7.79
N PRO A 118 18.04 6.45 -6.74
CA PRO A 118 19.01 6.16 -5.68
C PRO A 118 18.63 4.92 -4.85
N GLN A 119 17.33 4.63 -4.72
CA GLN A 119 16.85 3.43 -4.07
C GLN A 119 17.08 2.19 -4.96
N LYS A 120 17.57 1.12 -4.35
CA LYS A 120 17.82 -0.19 -5.00
C LYS A 120 17.15 -1.36 -4.30
N ASN A 121 16.58 -1.15 -3.12
CA ASN A 121 15.88 -2.16 -2.35
C ASN A 121 14.37 -2.03 -2.55
N TYR A 122 13.78 -3.01 -3.24
CA TYR A 122 12.36 -3.04 -3.54
C TYR A 122 11.72 -4.34 -3.09
N ILE A 123 10.46 -4.26 -2.68
CA ILE A 123 9.57 -5.42 -2.60
C ILE A 123 8.44 -5.24 -3.60
N TYR A 124 8.01 -6.33 -4.21
CA TYR A 124 6.89 -6.33 -5.12
C TYR A 124 5.63 -6.86 -4.42
N CYS A 125 4.60 -6.03 -4.32
CA CYS A 125 3.25 -6.46 -3.97
C CYS A 125 2.61 -7.09 -5.22
N TYR A 126 2.75 -8.40 -5.35
CA TYR A 126 2.23 -9.13 -6.50
C TYR A 126 0.72 -9.36 -6.34
N ALA A 127 -0.02 -9.01 -7.38
CA ALA A 127 -1.42 -9.38 -7.60
C ALA A 127 -1.56 -10.00 -8.99
N SER A 128 -2.38 -11.02 -9.15
CA SER A 128 -2.70 -11.61 -10.45
C SER A 128 -3.54 -10.67 -11.30
N ASN A 129 -3.50 -10.90 -12.62
CA ASN A 129 -4.39 -10.22 -13.56
C ASN A 129 -5.88 -10.39 -13.19
N ILE A 130 -6.28 -11.53 -12.63
CA ILE A 130 -7.67 -11.76 -12.21
C ILE A 130 -8.04 -10.81 -11.07
N PHE A 131 -7.18 -10.71 -10.05
CA PHE A 131 -7.37 -9.80 -8.93
C PHE A 131 -7.44 -8.33 -9.40
N LEU A 132 -6.48 -7.92 -10.23
CA LEU A 132 -6.40 -6.55 -10.75
C LEU A 132 -7.62 -6.20 -11.61
N ASN A 133 -8.02 -7.08 -12.54
CA ASN A 133 -9.17 -6.82 -13.42
C ASN A 133 -10.47 -6.64 -12.64
N LYS A 134 -10.70 -7.47 -11.61
CA LYS A 134 -11.86 -7.33 -10.72
C LYS A 134 -11.86 -5.99 -9.99
N ARG A 135 -10.69 -5.53 -9.54
CA ARG A 135 -10.54 -4.23 -8.89
C ARG A 135 -10.80 -3.08 -9.85
N TYR A 136 -10.23 -3.18 -11.05
CA TYR A 136 -10.36 -2.15 -12.08
C TYR A 136 -11.81 -1.93 -12.51
N SER A 137 -12.56 -3.00 -12.74
CA SER A 137 -13.98 -2.88 -13.10
C SER A 137 -14.86 -2.26 -12.01
N THR A 138 -14.36 -2.18 -10.77
CA THR A 138 -15.09 -1.59 -9.64
C THR A 138 -14.76 -0.10 -9.46
N ILE A 139 -13.58 0.33 -9.90
CA ILE A 139 -12.98 1.61 -9.51
C ILE A 139 -12.84 2.57 -10.70
N PHE A 140 -12.56 2.04 -11.89
CA PHE A 140 -12.12 2.84 -13.03
C PHE A 140 -13.09 2.77 -14.21
N GLU A 141 -13.11 3.82 -15.03
CA GLU A 141 -13.81 3.86 -16.31
C GLU A 141 -13.15 2.93 -17.36
N GLU A 142 -13.93 2.41 -18.31
CA GLU A 142 -13.48 1.38 -19.27
C GLU A 142 -12.19 1.73 -20.01
N ASP A 143 -12.04 2.97 -20.48
CA ASP A 143 -10.85 3.42 -21.21
C ASP A 143 -9.59 3.36 -20.32
N PHE A 144 -9.75 3.67 -19.03
CA PHE A 144 -8.66 3.57 -18.07
C PHE A 144 -8.30 2.12 -17.78
N ILE A 145 -9.28 1.22 -17.66
CA ILE A 145 -9.06 -0.22 -17.44
C ILE A 145 -8.14 -0.81 -18.51
N LYS A 146 -8.41 -0.53 -19.79
CA LYS A 146 -7.59 -1.06 -20.90
C LYS A 146 -6.13 -0.63 -20.79
N SER A 147 -5.89 0.66 -20.53
CA SER A 147 -4.54 1.21 -20.37
C SER A 147 -3.78 0.55 -19.21
N GLN A 148 -4.49 0.22 -18.13
CA GLN A 148 -3.93 -0.43 -16.96
C GLN A 148 -3.59 -1.89 -17.23
N ILE A 149 -4.45 -2.64 -17.93
CA ILE A 149 -4.18 -4.03 -18.30
C ILE A 149 -2.91 -4.13 -19.16
N ASP A 150 -2.77 -3.25 -20.15
CA ASP A 150 -1.58 -3.23 -21.02
C ASP A 150 -0.30 -2.91 -20.23
N THR A 151 -0.40 -2.00 -19.26
CA THR A 151 0.69 -1.65 -18.34
C THR A 151 1.09 -2.81 -17.46
N VAL A 152 0.11 -3.51 -16.88
CA VAL A 152 0.29 -4.67 -16.00
C VAL A 152 1.03 -5.79 -16.75
N ASN A 153 0.51 -6.19 -17.90
CA ASN A 153 1.08 -7.27 -18.72
C ASN A 153 2.53 -6.98 -19.13
N ARG A 154 2.84 -5.72 -19.44
CA ARG A 154 4.20 -5.31 -19.82
C ARG A 154 5.18 -5.31 -18.65
N ASN A 155 4.73 -4.89 -17.47
CA ASN A 155 5.62 -4.52 -16.38
C ASN A 155 5.78 -5.61 -15.30
N HIS A 156 4.91 -6.62 -15.23
CA HIS A 156 5.02 -7.72 -14.26
C HIS A 156 6.42 -8.36 -14.22
N PRO A 157 7.00 -8.81 -15.35
CA PRO A 157 8.32 -9.45 -15.35
C PRO A 157 9.41 -8.52 -14.82
N MET A 158 9.32 -7.24 -15.17
CA MET A 158 10.27 -6.23 -14.72
C MET A 158 10.17 -5.99 -13.21
N TYR A 159 8.96 -5.93 -12.63
CA TYR A 159 8.80 -5.76 -11.19
C TYR A 159 9.37 -6.94 -10.40
N ILE A 160 9.14 -8.16 -10.91
CA ILE A 160 9.74 -9.37 -10.33
C ILE A 160 11.28 -9.29 -10.39
N GLN A 161 11.85 -8.84 -11.49
CA GLN A 161 13.29 -8.71 -11.66
C GLN A 161 13.93 -7.68 -10.72
N GLN A 162 13.23 -6.57 -10.44
CA GLN A 162 13.75 -5.48 -9.60
C GLN A 162 13.54 -5.72 -8.10
N ALA A 163 12.59 -6.59 -7.72
CA ALA A 163 12.26 -6.83 -6.33
C ALA A 163 13.20 -7.84 -5.65
N ASN A 164 13.62 -7.53 -4.43
CA ASN A 164 14.38 -8.43 -3.57
C ASN A 164 13.47 -9.42 -2.81
N TYR A 165 12.16 -9.17 -2.84
CA TYR A 165 11.15 -10.01 -2.23
C TYR A 165 9.80 -9.76 -2.91
N VAL A 166 9.04 -10.82 -3.12
CA VAL A 166 7.68 -10.75 -3.68
C VAL A 166 6.72 -11.18 -2.59
N VAL A 167 5.73 -10.33 -2.33
CA VAL A 167 4.61 -10.61 -1.43
C VAL A 167 3.42 -10.99 -2.29
N ASN A 168 2.80 -12.14 -2.03
CA ASN A 168 1.55 -12.48 -2.69
C ASN A 168 0.40 -11.79 -1.93
N ILE A 169 -0.10 -10.68 -2.48
CA ILE A 169 -1.12 -9.88 -1.81
C ILE A 169 -2.45 -10.63 -1.69
N GLU A 170 -2.74 -11.54 -2.61
CA GLU A 170 -3.97 -12.33 -2.59
C GLU A 170 -3.96 -13.33 -1.43
N ASN A 171 -2.80 -13.91 -1.13
CA ASN A 171 -2.64 -14.77 0.04
C ASN A 171 -2.69 -13.94 1.33
N LEU A 172 -2.03 -12.79 1.36
CA LEU A 172 -2.04 -11.91 2.53
C LEU A 172 -3.45 -11.40 2.84
N LEU A 173 -4.25 -11.07 1.82
CA LEU A 173 -5.63 -10.60 1.98
C LEU A 173 -6.65 -11.74 2.02
N ASN A 174 -6.22 -13.00 2.10
CA ASN A 174 -7.14 -14.12 2.01
C ASN A 174 -8.09 -14.18 3.22
N THR A 175 -9.37 -14.47 3.00
CA THR A 175 -10.35 -14.64 4.09
C THR A 175 -10.16 -15.94 4.85
N ASP A 176 -9.51 -16.95 4.28
CA ASP A 176 -9.04 -18.11 5.04
C ASP A 176 -7.89 -17.66 5.96
N TYR A 177 -8.04 -17.92 7.26
CA TYR A 177 -7.07 -17.50 8.26
C TYR A 177 -5.70 -18.15 8.06
N TYR A 178 -5.63 -19.43 7.66
CA TYR A 178 -4.37 -20.14 7.53
C TYR A 178 -3.58 -19.69 6.31
N ILE A 179 -4.25 -19.40 5.19
CA ILE A 179 -3.60 -18.83 4.00
C ILE A 179 -3.02 -17.45 4.33
N PHE A 180 -3.79 -16.60 5.03
CA PHE A 180 -3.32 -15.32 5.52
C PHE A 180 -2.12 -15.46 6.45
N GLU A 181 -2.24 -16.31 7.48
CA GLU A 181 -1.24 -16.49 8.53
C GLU A 181 0.08 -16.98 7.94
N GLU A 182 0.04 -17.91 6.97
CA GLU A 182 1.23 -18.40 6.29
C GLU A 182 1.96 -17.28 5.54
N GLU A 183 1.24 -16.49 4.74
CA GLU A 183 1.85 -15.37 3.99
C GLU A 183 2.35 -14.26 4.91
N TYR A 184 1.58 -13.93 5.95
CA TYR A 184 1.96 -12.94 6.96
C TYR A 184 3.22 -13.38 7.72
N ASN A 185 3.31 -14.64 8.16
CA ASN A 185 4.47 -15.15 8.87
C ASN A 185 5.73 -15.14 7.99
N LYS A 186 5.62 -15.47 6.69
CA LYS A 186 6.73 -15.31 5.73
C LYS A 186 7.20 -13.87 5.66
N LEU A 187 6.25 -12.93 5.56
CA LEU A 187 6.51 -11.50 5.46
C LEU A 187 7.25 -10.95 6.69
N ILE A 188 6.73 -11.18 7.90
CA ILE A 188 7.35 -10.65 9.12
C ILE A 188 8.70 -11.32 9.42
N THR A 189 8.87 -12.61 9.09
CA THR A 189 10.14 -13.32 9.24
C THR A 189 11.20 -12.73 8.31
N LYS A 190 10.85 -12.46 7.04
CA LYS A 190 11.76 -11.87 6.05
C LYS A 190 12.37 -10.55 6.52
N PHE A 191 11.58 -9.73 7.22
CA PHE A 191 11.99 -8.39 7.67
C PHE A 191 12.34 -8.32 9.15
N ASN A 192 12.29 -9.44 9.88
CA ASN A 192 12.55 -9.52 11.31
C ASN A 192 11.68 -8.53 12.11
N LEU A 193 10.37 -8.58 11.85
CA LEU A 193 9.35 -7.74 12.48
C LEU A 193 8.68 -8.50 13.62
N THR A 194 8.29 -7.80 14.68
CA THR A 194 7.52 -8.40 15.76
C THR A 194 6.06 -8.58 15.31
N THR A 195 5.52 -9.78 15.46
CA THR A 195 4.11 -10.06 15.10
C THR A 195 3.12 -9.16 15.83
N ASN A 196 2.15 -8.64 15.07
CA ASN A 196 0.93 -7.99 15.54
C ASN A 196 -0.29 -8.59 14.79
N ILE A 197 -0.24 -9.90 14.54
CA ILE A 197 -1.15 -10.65 13.66
C ILE A 197 -2.64 -10.35 13.90
N SER A 198 -3.07 -10.19 15.15
CA SER A 198 -4.47 -9.90 15.47
C SER A 198 -4.93 -8.55 14.92
N SER A 199 -4.12 -7.50 15.08
CA SER A 199 -4.44 -6.16 14.57
C SER A 199 -4.40 -6.13 13.05
N VAL A 200 -3.38 -6.75 12.45
CA VAL A 200 -3.27 -6.87 10.98
C VAL A 200 -4.45 -7.63 10.39
N ARG A 201 -4.86 -8.73 11.03
CA ARG A 201 -6.02 -9.51 10.59
C ARG A 201 -7.31 -8.69 10.66
N ALA A 202 -7.54 -7.98 11.76
CA ALA A 202 -8.71 -7.12 11.92
C ALA A 202 -8.75 -6.00 10.84
N PHE A 203 -7.59 -5.39 10.56
CA PHE A 203 -7.46 -4.40 9.49
C PHE A 203 -7.79 -4.99 8.12
N ILE A 204 -7.24 -6.17 7.78
CA ILE A 204 -7.50 -6.83 6.49
C ILE A 204 -8.98 -7.14 6.31
N LEU A 205 -9.63 -7.70 7.33
CA LEU A 205 -11.06 -7.99 7.28
C LEU A 205 -11.89 -6.72 7.08
N SER A 206 -11.57 -5.66 7.83
CA SER A 206 -12.21 -4.34 7.69
C SER A 206 -11.96 -3.72 6.32
N TRP A 207 -10.76 -3.89 5.77
CA TRP A 207 -10.43 -3.42 4.43
C TRP A 207 -11.25 -4.16 3.38
N ILE A 208 -11.36 -5.50 3.46
CA ILE A 208 -12.16 -6.33 2.55
C ILE A 208 -13.64 -5.92 2.60
N GLU A 209 -14.19 -5.73 3.79
CA GLU A 209 -15.56 -5.24 3.97
C GLU A 209 -15.75 -3.88 3.30
N ARG A 210 -14.81 -2.95 3.46
CA ARG A 210 -14.86 -1.66 2.76
C ARG A 210 -14.86 -1.80 1.24
N GLN A 211 -14.18 -2.82 0.69
CA GLN A 211 -14.17 -3.06 -0.75
C GLN A 211 -15.52 -3.56 -1.30
N SER A 212 -16.40 -4.10 -0.45
CA SER A 212 -17.73 -4.55 -0.85
C SER A 212 -18.82 -3.50 -0.67
N LEU A 213 -18.50 -2.35 -0.08
CA LEU A 213 -19.47 -1.27 0.14
C LEU A 213 -19.93 -0.66 -1.17
N ASP A 214 -21.25 -0.45 -1.29
CA ASP A 214 -21.88 0.30 -2.37
C ASP A 214 -21.69 1.80 -2.13
N PRO A 215 -20.83 2.47 -2.88
CA PRO A 215 -20.49 3.86 -2.61
C PRO A 215 -21.68 4.81 -2.77
N THR A 216 -22.64 4.47 -3.63
CA THR A 216 -23.83 5.28 -3.89
C THR A 216 -24.77 5.34 -2.68
N LYS A 217 -24.61 4.43 -1.71
CA LYS A 217 -25.40 4.37 -0.47
C LYS A 217 -24.66 4.91 0.75
N HIS A 218 -23.34 5.06 0.66
CA HIS A 218 -22.47 5.43 1.77
C HIS A 218 -21.82 6.81 1.62
N ILE A 219 -22.06 7.49 0.50
CA ILE A 219 -21.61 8.85 0.20
C ILE A 219 -22.84 9.71 -0.12
N ASN A 220 -23.71 9.90 0.87
CA ASN A 220 -24.72 10.96 0.82
C ASN A 220 -24.35 11.98 1.88
N TYR A 221 -23.62 13.01 1.46
CA TYR A 221 -23.45 14.27 2.19
C TYR A 221 -23.64 15.42 1.21
#